data_AF-A0A1Q9R2H1-F1
#
_entry.id   AF-A0A1Q9R2H1-F1
#
_cell.length_a   1.000
_cell.length_b   1.000
_cell.length_c   1.000
_cell.angle_alpha   90.00
_cell.angle_beta   90.00
_cell.angle_gamma   90.00
#
_symmetry.space_group_name_H-M   'P 1'
#
loop_
_entity.id
_entity.type
_entity.pdbx_description
1 polymer ?
#
loop_
_entity_poly.entity_id
_entity_poly.type
_entity_poly.pdbx_seq_one_letter_code
_entity_poly.pdbx_strand_id
1 'polypeptide(L)' 'MKLTVTSISVTDESDDEKLQLVSSHVDLDFDVDGCYGGAGIGINFEVEGASEMSYAQLEKLVLEKVRGVLK' A
#
# COMPACT_ATOMS: atom_id res chain seq x y z
N MET A 1 4.89 1.87 15.93
CA MET A 1 4.97 2.10 14.48
C MET A 1 3.58 2.45 13.96
N LYS A 2 3.47 3.54 13.20
CA LYS A 2 2.27 4.01 12.53
C LYS A 2 2.50 3.95 11.03
N LEU A 3 1.49 3.50 10.29
CA LEU A 3 1.49 3.45 8.82
C LEU A 3 0.39 4.38 8.32
N THR A 4 0.71 5.19 7.32
CA THR A 4 -0.24 6.11 6.68
C THR A 4 -0.12 5.96 5.17
N VAL A 5 -1.21 5.61 4.49
CA VAL A 5 -1.22 5.58 3.02
C VAL A 5 -1.37 7.01 2.52
N THR A 6 -0.42 7.48 1.71
CA THR A 6 -0.40 8.85 1.19
C THR A 6 -0.92 8.94 -0.24
N SER A 7 -0.80 7.87 -1.01
CA SER A 7 -1.38 7.79 -2.35
C SER A 7 -1.71 6.35 -2.74
N ILE A 8 -2.73 6.21 -3.57
CA ILE A 8 -3.11 4.96 -4.23
C ILE A 8 -3.49 5.29 -5.67
N SER A 9 -2.96 4.54 -6.62
CA SER A 9 -3.34 4.56 -8.02
C SER A 9 -3.57 3.14 -8.53
N VAL A 10 -4.60 2.97 -9.35
CA VAL A 10 -4.92 1.70 -10.02
C VAL A 10 -4.73 1.91 -11.51
N THR A 11 -4.00 1.01 -12.17
CA THR A 11 -3.83 1.00 -13.63
C THR A 11 -4.15 -0.39 -14.18
N ASP A 12 -4.62 -0.43 -15.43
CA ASP A 12 -4.85 -1.68 -16.17
C ASP A 12 -3.56 -2.22 -16.81
N GLU A 13 -2.39 -1.75 -16.35
CA GLU A 13 -1.07 -2.19 -16.82
C GLU A 13 -0.67 -3.51 -16.13
N SER A 14 -1.37 -4.58 -16.50
CA SER A 14 -1.14 -5.94 -16.03
C SER A 14 -0.95 -6.88 -17.23
N ASP A 15 -0.08 -7.88 -17.07
CA ASP A 15 0.11 -8.94 -18.08
C ASP A 15 -1.09 -9.91 -18.15
N ASP A 16 -1.95 -9.91 -17.13
CA ASP A 16 -3.21 -10.65 -17.07
C ASP A 16 -4.39 -9.67 -17.18
N GLU A 17 -5.25 -9.85 -18.19
CA GLU A 17 -6.43 -9.01 -18.46
C GLU A 17 -7.43 -8.93 -17.30
N LYS A 18 -7.34 -9.83 -16.30
CA LYS A 18 -8.21 -9.82 -15.12
C LYS A 18 -7.59 -9.09 -13.92
N LEU A 19 -6.28 -8.88 -13.95
CA LEU A 19 -5.54 -8.25 -12.87
C LEU A 19 -5.32 -6.76 -13.18
N GLN A 20 -5.24 -5.97 -12.12
CA GLN A 20 -4.94 -4.55 -12.19
C GLN A 20 -3.79 -4.23 -11.26
N LEU A 21 -2.90 -3.35 -11.70
CA LEU A 21 -1.76 -2.91 -10.92
C LEU A 21 -2.19 -1.83 -9.93
N VAL A 22 -2.04 -2.13 -8.65
CA VAL A 22 -2.20 -1.16 -7.57
C VAL A 22 -0.82 -0.66 -7.18
N SER A 23 -0.58 0.64 -7.39
CA SER A 23 0.63 1.34 -6.92
C SER A 23 0.28 2.27 -5.78
N SER A 24 1.08 2.27 -4.72
CA SER A 24 0.81 3.07 -3.52
C SER A 24 2.08 3.57 -2.85
N HIS A 25 1.99 4.73 -2.19
CA HIS A 25 3.01 5.22 -1.29
C HIS A 25 2.49 5.20 0.15
N VAL A 26 3.34 4.71 1.07
CA VAL A 26 3.01 4.54 2.48
C VAL A 26 4.12 5.14 3.33
N ASP A 27 3.73 6.08 4.19
CA ASP A 27 4.61 6.64 5.20
C ASP A 27 4.58 5.75 6.45
N LEU A 28 5.77 5.46 6.96
CA LEU A 28 6.02 4.69 8.15
C LEU A 28 6.69 5.59 9.17
N ASP A 29 6.01 5.80 10.30
CA ASP A 29 6.56 6.51 11.44
C ASP A 29 6.83 5.52 12.57
N PHE A 30 7.99 5.61 13.21
CA PHE A 30 8.33 4.78 14.37
C PHE A 30 8.94 5.60 15.49
N ASP A 31 8.67 5.13 16.70
CA ASP A 31 9.20 5.66 17.95
C ASP A 31 9.85 4.48 18.67
N VAL A 32 11.13 4.63 19.01
CA VAL A 32 11.89 3.67 19.79
C VAL A 32 12.71 4.43 20.81
N ASP A 33 12.43 4.20 22.10
CA ASP A 33 13.22 4.66 23.26
C ASP A 33 13.79 6.09 23.14
N GLY A 34 12.92 7.06 22.82
CA GLY A 34 13.29 8.48 22.76
C GLY A 34 13.88 8.93 21.42
N CYS A 35 13.89 8.07 20.40
CA CYS A 35 14.19 8.41 19.02
C CYS A 35 12.93 8.30 18.14
N TYR A 36 12.60 9.38 17.44
CA TYR A 36 11.59 9.39 16.38
C TYR A 36 12.27 9.26 15.02
N GLY A 37 11.73 8.40 14.17
CA GLY A 37 12.19 8.24 12.80
C GLY A 37 11.02 7.91 11.88
N GLY A 38 11.23 8.10 10.58
CA GLY A 38 10.25 7.75 9.57
C GLY A 38 10.88 7.37 8.25
N ALA A 39 10.11 6.68 7.41
CA ALA A 39 10.49 6.28 6.06
C ALA A 39 9.25 6.26 5.14
N GLY A 40 9.44 6.59 3.87
CA GLY A 40 8.43 6.41 2.84
C GLY A 40 8.69 5.12 2.04
N ILE A 41 7.65 4.33 1.80
CA ILE A 41 7.74 3.06 1.07
C ILE A 41 6.77 3.10 -0.11
N GLY A 42 7.29 2.82 -1.32
CA GLY A 42 6.46 2.51 -2.48
C GLY A 42 6.14 1.02 -2.52
N ILE A 43 4.88 0.67 -2.76
CA ILE A 43 4.44 -0.72 -2.93
C ILE A 43 3.57 -0.85 -4.18
N ASN A 44 3.88 -1.86 -4.99
CA ASN A 44 3.13 -2.22 -6.18
C ASN A 44 2.71 -3.69 -6.08
N PHE A 45 1.45 -3.99 -6.39
CA PHE A 45 0.96 -5.37 -6.46
C PHE A 45 -0.24 -5.47 -7.40
N GLU A 46 -0.46 -6.67 -7.93
CA GLU A 46 -1.59 -6.97 -8.80
C GLU A 46 -2.75 -7.58 -8.00
N VAL A 47 -3.98 -7.18 -8.33
CA VAL A 47 -5.20 -7.76 -7.75
C VAL A 47 -6.36 -7.67 -8.74
N GLU A 48 -7.23 -8.68 -8.76
CA GLU A 48 -8.46 -8.65 -9.55
C GLU A 48 -9.47 -7.67 -8.94
N GLY A 49 -10.14 -6.89 -9.79
CA GLY A 49 -11.24 -5.99 -9.39
C GLY A 49 -10.82 -4.77 -8.57
N ALA A 50 -9.56 -4.33 -8.64
CA ALA A 50 -9.08 -3.17 -7.90
C ALA A 50 -9.79 -1.86 -8.30
N SER A 51 -10.19 -1.70 -9.56
CA SER A 51 -10.95 -0.51 -10.02
C SER A 51 -12.37 -0.43 -9.46
N GLU A 52 -12.93 -1.55 -9.00
CA GLU A 52 -14.26 -1.61 -8.39
C GLU A 52 -14.21 -1.37 -6.87
N MET A 53 -13.02 -1.40 -6.27
CA MET A 53 -12.84 -1.18 -4.85
C MET A 53 -12.94 0.30 -4.50
N SER A 54 -13.59 0.59 -3.37
CA SER A 54 -13.50 1.91 -2.76
C SER A 54 -12.09 2.21 -2.26
N TYR A 55 -11.78 3.50 -2.10
CA TYR A 55 -10.50 3.93 -1.52
C TYR A 55 -10.19 3.24 -0.18
N ALA A 56 -11.18 3.13 0.71
CA ALA A 56 -11.00 2.49 2.01
C ALA A 56 -10.66 0.99 1.92
N GLN A 57 -11.20 0.29 0.91
CA GLN A 57 -10.86 -1.11 0.66
C GLN A 57 -9.44 -1.25 0.11
N LEU A 58 -9.05 -0.38 -0.83
CA LEU A 58 -7.68 -0.34 -1.36
C LEU A 58 -6.66 0.02 -0.27
N GLU A 59 -6.94 1.02 0.55
CA GLU A 59 -6.10 1.45 1.67
C GLU A 59 -5.88 0.29 2.65
N LYS A 60 -6.96 -0.40 3.02
CA LYS A 60 -6.87 -1.58 3.88
C LYS A 60 -5.98 -2.66 3.27
N LEU A 61 -6.14 -2.95 1.98
CA LEU A 61 -5.36 -3.96 1.27
C LEU A 61 -3.87 -3.60 1.21
N VAL A 62 -3.54 -2.34 0.89
CA VAL A 62 -2.17 -1.81 0.91
C VAL A 62 -1.54 -1.99 2.29
N LEU A 63 -2.24 -1.58 3.35
CA LEU A 63 -1.76 -1.69 4.73
C LEU A 63 -1.53 -3.15 5.15
N GLU A 64 -2.39 -4.07 4.73
CA GLU A 64 -2.23 -5.50 4.96
C GLU A 64 -0.98 -6.06 4.27
N LYS A 65 -0.71 -5.66 3.01
CA LYS A 65 0.49 -6.08 2.26
C LYS A 65 1.76 -5.55 2.92
N VAL A 66 1.82 -4.26 3.27
CA VAL A 66 2.98 -3.65 3.93
C VAL A 66 3.27 -4.32 5.28
N ARG A 67 2.23 -4.56 6.10
CA ARG A 67 2.37 -5.29 7.37
C ARG A 67 2.82 -6.74 7.18
N GLY A 68 2.50 -7.36 6.06
CA GLY A 68 2.96 -8.70 5.72
C GLY A 68 4.47 -8.76 5.47
N VAL A 69 5.06 -7.69 4.92
CA VAL A 69 6.48 -7.59 4.60
C VAL A 69 7.32 -7.16 5.81
N LEU A 70 6.80 -6.25 6.64
CA LEU A 70 7.52 -5.70 7.81
C LEU A 70 7.54 -6.63 9.04
N LYS A 71 7.31 -7.93 8.88
CA LYS A 71 7.35 -8.91 9.97
C LYS A 71 8.78 -9.28 10.37
#